data_AF-A0A6I1J8L9-F1
#
_entry.id   AF-A0A6I1J8L9-F1
#
_cell.length_a   1.000
_cell.length_b   1.000
_cell.length_c   1.000
_cell.angle_alpha   90.00
_cell.angle_beta   90.00
_cell.angle_gamma   90.00
#
_symmetry.space_group_name_H-M   'P 1'
#
loop_
_entity.id
_entity.type
_entity.pdbx_description
1 polymer ?
#
loop_
_entity_poly.entity_id
_entity_poly.type
_entity_poly.pdbx_seq_one_letter_code
_entity_poly.pdbx_strand_id
1 'polypeptide(L)'
;MAGLKPSFTTGVAHCDRNWGLPHSMLDVVRQEASIELTPERLRAANIHPETRLATDYLNHFNEVIMLLELVPSMPDCIDDVLTWRPATYDEHFHRSHYRDKELAIAAFEQAPVGPRRRFLALVDEMNAVMLETIGQLREHAGTPMAGYIAEEACDRLKHLAARTSGVMNAVAQDDDDGEGASTQDAIDALMTR
;
A
#
# COMPACT_ATOMS: atom_id res chain seq x y z
N MET A 1 33.18 -72.55 48.81
CA MET A 1 31.86 -72.64 49.49
C MET A 1 31.12 -71.35 49.19
N ALA A 2 29.94 -71.25 48.59
CA ALA A 2 28.95 -72.22 48.11
C ALA A 2 27.94 -71.50 47.18
N GLY A 3 27.36 -72.23 46.21
CA GLY A 3 26.06 -71.98 45.55
C GLY A 3 26.00 -70.87 44.47
N LEU A 4 25.36 -71.00 43.31
CA LEU A 4 24.37 -71.94 42.78
C LEU A 4 24.49 -72.02 41.24
N LYS A 5 23.93 -73.09 40.65
CA LYS A 5 24.14 -73.61 39.28
C LYS A 5 23.38 -72.90 38.13
N PRO A 6 23.74 -73.17 36.86
CA PRO A 6 23.19 -72.59 35.63
C PRO A 6 22.07 -73.45 34.99
N SER A 7 21.33 -72.91 34.00
CA SER A 7 20.63 -73.70 32.96
C SER A 7 20.20 -72.85 31.73
N PHE A 8 20.48 -73.44 30.57
CA PHE A 8 20.00 -73.26 29.18
C PHE A 8 18.50 -72.87 29.05
N THR A 9 17.93 -72.36 27.94
CA THR A 9 17.99 -72.82 26.53
C THR A 9 17.09 -71.93 25.64
N THR A 10 17.36 -71.92 24.32
CA THR A 10 16.39 -71.84 23.19
C THR A 10 15.76 -70.51 22.75
N GLY A 11 15.87 -70.23 21.45
CA GLY A 11 14.79 -69.58 20.69
C GLY A 11 15.24 -68.65 19.55
N VAL A 12 15.49 -69.20 18.36
CA VAL A 12 15.53 -68.43 17.10
C VAL A 12 14.12 -68.41 16.49
N ALA A 13 13.58 -67.22 16.21
CA ALA A 13 12.46 -66.93 15.29
C ALA A 13 12.18 -65.41 15.31
N HIS A 14 11.68 -64.72 14.30
CA HIS A 14 11.57 -64.86 12.85
C HIS A 14 11.04 -63.49 12.38
N CYS A 15 11.53 -63.05 11.23
CA CYS A 15 10.92 -62.16 10.23
C CYS A 15 10.28 -60.79 10.55
N ASP A 16 10.66 -59.88 9.64
CA ASP A 16 9.84 -58.87 8.98
C ASP A 16 9.31 -57.68 9.78
N ARG A 17 9.87 -56.50 9.46
CA ARG A 17 9.06 -55.37 8.97
C ARG A 17 9.89 -54.30 8.26
N ASN A 18 9.84 -54.36 6.94
CA ASN A 18 9.37 -53.28 6.06
C ASN A 18 10.07 -51.89 6.14
N TRP A 19 11.13 -51.69 5.37
CA TRP A 19 11.61 -50.36 4.95
C TRP A 19 10.86 -49.89 3.69
N GLY A 20 9.55 -49.74 3.82
CA GLY A 20 8.68 -49.17 2.81
C GLY A 20 7.91 -48.01 3.39
N LEU A 21 8.49 -46.80 3.33
CA LEU A 21 7.70 -45.56 3.38
C LEU A 21 7.88 -44.79 2.06
N PRO A 22 6.76 -44.32 1.47
CA PRO A 22 6.65 -43.87 0.08
C PRO A 22 7.15 -42.45 -0.19
N HIS A 23 7.23 -42.10 -1.48
CA HIS A 23 7.60 -40.82 -2.12
C HIS A 23 6.75 -39.58 -1.74
N SER A 24 6.26 -39.46 -0.51
CA SER A 24 5.54 -38.25 -0.06
C SER A 24 5.64 -38.12 1.46
N MET A 25 6.59 -37.34 1.95
CA MET A 25 6.58 -36.92 3.34
C MET A 25 6.94 -35.44 3.43
N LEU A 26 5.87 -34.66 3.28
CA LEU A 26 5.71 -33.25 3.59
C LEU A 26 6.21 -32.32 2.49
N ASP A 27 5.31 -32.04 1.55
CA ASP A 27 4.77 -30.70 1.35
C ASP A 27 5.37 -29.62 2.26
N VAL A 28 6.64 -29.27 2.03
CA VAL A 28 7.18 -27.92 2.27
C VAL A 28 6.76 -27.01 1.11
N VAL A 29 5.66 -27.36 0.45
CA VAL A 29 4.72 -26.36 -0.02
C VAL A 29 4.26 -25.68 1.27
N ARG A 30 4.98 -24.61 1.66
CA ARG A 30 4.32 -23.46 2.26
C ARG A 30 3.11 -23.24 1.36
N GLN A 31 1.96 -23.70 1.81
CA GLN A 31 0.71 -23.14 1.36
C GLN A 31 0.80 -21.71 1.90
N GLU A 32 1.48 -20.82 1.17
CA GLU A 32 1.25 -19.40 1.29
C GLU A 32 -0.25 -19.30 1.12
N ALA A 33 -0.96 -19.11 2.24
CA ALA A 33 -2.39 -18.94 2.20
C ALA A 33 -2.59 -17.67 1.37
N SER A 34 -2.88 -17.86 0.08
CA SER A 34 -3.09 -16.77 -0.85
C SER A 34 -4.18 -15.90 -0.26
N ILE A 35 -3.86 -14.65 0.06
CA ILE A 35 -4.79 -13.74 0.70
C ILE A 35 -5.99 -13.60 -0.24
N GLU A 36 -7.13 -14.12 0.18
CA GLU A 36 -8.34 -14.07 -0.63
C GLU A 36 -8.86 -12.64 -0.72
N LEU A 37 -8.90 -12.07 -1.93
CA LEU A 37 -9.28 -10.68 -2.17
C LEU A 37 -10.73 -10.54 -2.67
N THR A 38 -11.69 -11.05 -1.90
CA THR A 38 -13.12 -10.92 -2.24
C THR A 38 -13.59 -9.46 -2.14
N PRO A 39 -14.54 -9.02 -2.99
CA PRO A 39 -15.06 -7.65 -2.93
C PRO A 39 -15.62 -7.27 -1.54
N GLU A 40 -16.27 -8.20 -0.85
CA GLU A 40 -16.85 -7.97 0.48
C GLU A 40 -15.76 -7.72 1.51
N ARG A 41 -14.68 -8.51 1.47
CA ARG A 41 -13.55 -8.39 2.38
C ARG A 41 -12.77 -7.09 2.12
N LEU A 42 -12.60 -6.71 0.86
CA LEU A 42 -11.97 -5.44 0.50
C LEU A 42 -12.77 -4.24 1.03
N ARG A 43 -14.09 -4.20 0.79
CA ARG A 43 -14.94 -3.11 1.30
C ARG A 43 -14.91 -3.03 2.82
N ALA A 44 -14.96 -4.17 3.52
CA ALA A 44 -14.90 -4.22 4.99
C ALA A 44 -13.57 -3.68 5.56
N ALA A 45 -12.54 -3.59 4.73
CA ALA A 45 -11.25 -3.00 5.04
C ALA A 45 -11.07 -1.57 4.48
N ASN A 46 -12.09 -0.90 3.92
CA ASN A 46 -11.91 0.39 3.21
C ASN A 46 -10.98 0.30 1.98
N ILE A 47 -10.92 -0.86 1.34
CA ILE A 47 -10.23 -1.07 0.08
C ILE A 47 -11.29 -1.12 -1.03
N HIS A 48 -11.13 -0.29 -2.05
CA HIS A 48 -12.09 -0.29 -3.16
C HIS A 48 -11.91 -1.57 -4.00
N PRO A 49 -12.97 -2.37 -4.27
CA PRO A 49 -12.83 -3.69 -4.90
C PRO A 49 -12.22 -3.69 -6.30
N GLU A 50 -12.44 -2.63 -7.06
CA GLU A 50 -12.01 -2.55 -8.46
C GLU A 50 -10.60 -1.95 -8.59
N THR A 51 -10.35 -0.83 -7.91
CA THR A 51 -9.04 -0.16 -7.95
C THR A 51 -8.01 -0.86 -7.09
N ARG A 52 -8.48 -1.64 -6.10
CA ARG A 52 -7.67 -2.31 -5.07
C ARG A 52 -6.89 -1.33 -4.18
N LEU A 53 -7.31 -0.07 -4.12
CA LEU A 53 -6.65 0.97 -3.34
C LEU A 53 -7.36 1.18 -1.99
N ALA A 54 -6.61 1.08 -0.89
CA ALA A 54 -7.06 1.37 0.47
C ALA A 54 -7.04 2.88 0.77
N THR A 55 -8.19 3.48 1.10
CA THR A 55 -8.30 4.93 1.38
C THR A 55 -7.47 5.38 2.57
N ASP A 56 -7.23 4.47 3.53
CA ASP A 56 -6.35 4.65 4.68
C ASP A 56 -4.90 5.06 4.32
N TYR A 57 -4.48 4.91 3.06
CA TYR A 57 -3.19 5.44 2.62
C TYR A 57 -3.12 6.97 2.78
N LEU A 58 -4.20 7.70 2.51
CA LEU A 58 -4.19 9.17 2.58
C LEU A 58 -4.07 9.72 4.01
N ASN A 59 -4.21 8.90 5.05
CA ASN A 59 -4.17 9.37 6.43
C ASN A 59 -2.86 10.08 6.78
N HIS A 60 -1.71 9.60 6.32
CA HIS A 60 -0.42 10.25 6.62
C HIS A 60 -0.24 11.62 5.92
N PHE A 61 -1.00 11.89 4.85
CA PHE A 61 -1.10 13.24 4.28
C PHE A 61 -2.11 14.08 5.06
N ASN A 62 -3.26 13.52 5.42
CA ASN A 62 -4.29 14.23 6.20
C ASN A 62 -3.74 14.72 7.54
N GLU A 63 -2.92 13.91 8.22
CA GLU A 63 -2.25 14.28 9.46
C GLU A 63 -1.37 15.52 9.30
N VAL A 64 -0.53 15.58 8.26
CA VAL A 64 0.33 16.75 8.06
C VAL A 64 -0.42 17.96 7.50
N ILE A 65 -1.51 17.75 6.74
CA ILE A 65 -2.41 18.83 6.33
C ILE A 65 -3.03 19.51 7.56
N MET A 66 -3.51 18.73 8.53
CA MET A 66 -4.02 19.28 9.79
C MET A 66 -2.96 20.08 10.56
N LEU A 67 -1.69 19.63 10.55
CA LEU A 67 -0.60 20.40 11.16
C LEU A 67 -0.34 21.72 10.43
N LEU A 68 -0.32 21.71 9.08
CA LEU A 68 -0.16 22.91 8.27
C LEU A 68 -1.26 23.94 8.53
N GLU A 69 -2.51 23.51 8.75
CA GLU A 69 -3.62 24.42 9.12
C GLU A 69 -3.39 25.17 10.43
N LEU A 70 -2.64 24.56 11.37
CA LEU A 70 -2.38 25.15 12.68
C LEU A 70 -1.24 26.18 12.63
N VAL A 71 -0.26 26.02 11.73
CA VAL A 71 0.96 26.84 11.65
C VAL A 71 0.71 28.36 11.71
N PRO A 72 -0.25 28.96 10.99
CA PRO A 72 -0.48 30.41 11.04
C PRO A 72 -0.86 30.92 12.43
N SER A 73 -1.55 30.09 13.22
CA SER A 73 -2.00 30.42 14.58
C SER A 73 -1.10 29.86 15.68
N MET A 74 -0.35 28.79 15.38
CA MET A 74 0.53 28.06 16.28
C MET A 74 1.82 27.67 15.53
N PRO A 75 2.78 28.60 15.41
CA PRO A 75 4.02 28.36 14.67
C PRO A 75 4.87 27.20 15.20
N ASP A 76 4.73 26.83 16.48
CA ASP A 76 5.43 25.70 17.08
C ASP A 76 5.09 24.34 16.41
N CYS A 77 3.93 24.24 15.74
CA CYS A 77 3.57 23.05 14.95
C CYS A 77 4.50 22.80 13.75
N ILE A 78 5.31 23.80 13.34
CA ILE A 78 6.28 23.64 12.25
C ILE A 78 7.25 22.49 12.55
N ASP A 79 7.68 22.33 13.80
CA ASP A 79 8.64 21.28 14.18
C ASP A 79 8.12 19.89 13.79
N ASP A 80 6.84 19.61 14.03
CA ASP A 80 6.21 18.34 13.64
C ASP A 80 6.11 18.21 12.11
N VAL A 81 5.73 19.26 11.39
CA VAL A 81 5.69 19.28 9.91
C VAL A 81 7.07 18.95 9.33
N LEU A 82 8.16 19.48 9.92
CA LEU A 82 9.52 19.24 9.44
C LEU A 82 10.00 17.78 9.59
N THR A 83 9.36 17.01 10.48
CA THR A 83 9.63 15.58 10.65
C THR A 83 8.95 14.70 9.62
N TRP A 84 7.91 15.22 8.93
CA TRP A 84 7.19 14.45 7.92
C TRP A 84 8.12 13.98 6.80
N ARG A 85 7.89 12.75 6.33
CA ARG A 85 8.64 12.14 5.24
C ARG A 85 7.69 11.38 4.31
N PRO A 86 7.97 11.36 2.99
CA PRO A 86 7.28 10.49 2.06
C PRO A 86 7.34 9.03 2.51
N ALA A 87 6.28 8.29 2.24
CA ALA A 87 6.23 6.85 2.43
C ALA A 87 5.64 6.19 1.18
N THR A 88 6.30 5.13 0.70
CA THR A 88 5.67 4.27 -0.31
C THR A 88 4.40 3.63 0.26
N TYR A 89 3.56 3.08 -0.63
CA TYR A 89 2.32 2.39 -0.24
C TYR A 89 2.58 1.35 0.85
N ASP A 90 3.54 0.46 0.60
CA ASP A 90 3.88 -0.64 1.49
C ASP A 90 4.50 -0.14 2.80
N GLU A 91 5.40 0.84 2.73
CA GLU A 91 6.02 1.43 3.93
C GLU A 91 4.98 2.07 4.86
N HIS A 92 4.01 2.81 4.30
CA HIS A 92 2.92 3.41 5.08
C HIS A 92 2.15 2.32 5.82
N PHE A 93 1.70 1.27 5.12
CA PHE A 93 0.93 0.22 5.76
C PHE A 93 1.75 -0.56 6.79
N HIS A 94 3.00 -0.92 6.51
CA HIS A 94 3.85 -1.58 7.49
C HIS A 94 4.00 -0.75 8.78
N ARG A 95 4.19 0.57 8.67
CA ARG A 95 4.40 1.48 9.82
C ARG A 95 3.13 1.91 10.55
N SER A 96 1.99 1.98 9.86
CA SER A 96 0.72 2.50 10.43
C SER A 96 0.12 1.61 11.52
N HIS A 97 -1.03 1.98 12.10
CA HIS A 97 -1.83 1.09 12.97
C HIS A 97 -3.06 0.50 12.27
N TYR A 98 -3.11 0.60 10.94
CA TYR A 98 -4.20 0.05 10.15
C TYR A 98 -4.32 -1.47 10.38
N ARG A 99 -5.53 -1.99 10.54
CA ARG A 99 -5.75 -3.39 10.94
C ARG A 99 -5.47 -4.37 9.80
N ASP A 100 -5.83 -3.99 8.58
CA ASP A 100 -5.89 -4.87 7.42
C ASP A 100 -4.70 -4.64 6.45
N LYS A 101 -3.51 -4.32 6.98
CA LYS A 101 -2.30 -3.95 6.21
C LYS A 101 -1.90 -4.96 5.16
N GLU A 102 -1.81 -6.23 5.54
CA GLU A 102 -1.41 -7.32 4.64
C GLU A 102 -2.42 -7.47 3.50
N LEU A 103 -3.71 -7.22 3.78
CA LEU A 103 -4.76 -7.23 2.76
C LEU A 103 -4.62 -6.03 1.81
N ALA A 104 -4.32 -4.84 2.33
CA ALA A 104 -4.10 -3.64 1.51
C ALA A 104 -2.87 -3.79 0.60
N ILE A 105 -1.75 -4.29 1.11
CA ILE A 105 -0.53 -4.52 0.34
C ILE A 105 -0.79 -5.57 -0.75
N ALA A 106 -1.38 -6.73 -0.40
CA ALA A 106 -1.71 -7.76 -1.38
C ALA A 106 -2.72 -7.31 -2.44
N ALA A 107 -3.67 -6.45 -2.06
CA ALA A 107 -4.61 -5.86 -3.00
C ALA A 107 -3.89 -4.89 -3.96
N PHE A 108 -3.01 -4.04 -3.44
CA PHE A 108 -2.26 -3.07 -4.24
C PHE A 108 -1.30 -3.72 -5.25
N GLU A 109 -0.67 -4.84 -4.87
CA GLU A 109 0.14 -5.64 -5.80
C GLU A 109 -0.66 -6.10 -7.02
N GLN A 110 -1.96 -6.39 -6.83
CA GLN A 110 -2.90 -6.82 -7.86
C GLN A 110 -3.76 -5.68 -8.42
N ALA A 111 -3.45 -4.42 -8.11
CA ALA A 111 -4.20 -3.27 -8.58
C ALA A 111 -4.11 -3.12 -10.11
N PRO A 112 -5.21 -2.78 -10.80
CA PRO A 112 -5.16 -2.52 -12.24
C PRO A 112 -4.20 -1.38 -12.58
N VAL A 113 -3.47 -1.53 -13.70
CA VAL A 113 -2.36 -0.63 -14.08
C VAL A 113 -2.81 0.83 -14.18
N GLY A 114 -3.98 1.10 -14.78
CA GLY A 114 -4.51 2.45 -14.97
C GLY A 114 -4.71 3.22 -13.64
N PRO A 115 -5.64 2.76 -12.77
CA PRO A 115 -5.84 3.33 -11.43
C PRO A 115 -4.55 3.41 -10.61
N ARG A 116 -3.72 2.37 -10.60
CA ARG A 116 -2.45 2.35 -9.86
C ARG A 116 -1.49 3.44 -10.34
N ARG A 117 -1.32 3.59 -11.65
CA ARG A 117 -0.47 4.64 -12.25
C ARG A 117 -0.97 6.04 -11.91
N ARG A 118 -2.28 6.29 -12.06
CA ARG A 118 -2.90 7.60 -11.73
C ARG A 118 -2.75 7.94 -10.25
N PHE A 119 -2.95 6.96 -9.37
CA PHE A 119 -2.76 7.11 -7.94
C PHE A 119 -1.31 7.46 -7.60
N LEU A 120 -0.33 6.69 -8.08
CA LEU A 120 1.08 6.94 -7.80
C LEU A 120 1.55 8.32 -8.32
N ALA A 121 1.08 8.74 -9.50
CA ALA A 121 1.39 10.07 -10.02
C ALA A 121 0.88 11.20 -9.12
N LEU A 122 -0.33 11.07 -8.55
CA LEU A 122 -0.87 12.04 -7.60
C LEU A 122 -0.13 12.02 -6.26
N VAL A 123 0.27 10.84 -5.80
CA VAL A 123 1.10 10.70 -4.59
C VAL A 123 2.46 11.37 -4.78
N ASP A 124 3.10 11.20 -5.93
CA ASP A 124 4.35 11.88 -6.26
C ASP A 124 4.18 13.41 -6.30
N GLU A 125 3.06 13.90 -6.83
CA GLU A 125 2.73 15.34 -6.82
C GLU A 125 2.56 15.87 -5.38
N MET A 126 1.84 15.14 -4.52
CA MET A 126 1.67 15.49 -3.10
C MET A 126 2.99 15.45 -2.34
N ASN A 127 3.83 14.44 -2.58
CA ASN A 127 5.17 14.33 -2.01
C ASN A 127 6.04 15.53 -2.40
N ALA A 128 6.01 15.93 -3.68
CA ALA A 128 6.76 17.06 -4.17
C ALA A 128 6.33 18.37 -3.49
N VAL A 129 5.02 18.61 -3.36
CA VAL A 129 4.48 19.77 -2.62
C VAL A 129 4.97 19.75 -1.18
N MET A 130 4.83 18.63 -0.47
CA MET A 130 5.27 18.53 0.93
C MET A 130 6.77 18.76 1.11
N LEU A 131 7.61 18.20 0.24
CA LEU A 131 9.06 18.38 0.32
C LEU A 131 9.48 19.82 0.02
N GLU A 132 8.84 20.46 -0.96
CA GLU A 132 9.01 21.88 -1.26
C GLU A 132 8.62 22.73 -0.06
N THR A 133 7.44 22.52 0.51
CA THR A 133 6.94 23.22 1.70
C THR A 133 7.87 23.07 2.89
N ILE A 134 8.37 21.85 3.16
CA ILE A 134 9.35 21.60 4.23
C ILE A 134 10.65 22.39 4.00
N GLY A 135 11.11 22.49 2.74
CA GLY A 135 12.26 23.33 2.39
C GLY A 135 12.03 24.79 2.74
N GLN A 136 10.91 25.36 2.29
CA GLN A 136 10.56 26.76 2.53
C GLN A 136 10.33 27.06 4.03
N LEU A 137 9.66 26.15 4.76
CA LEU A 137 9.42 26.31 6.20
C LEU A 137 10.73 26.31 7.00
N ARG A 138 11.75 25.55 6.60
CA ARG A 138 13.08 25.61 7.24
C ARG A 138 13.75 26.96 7.08
N GLU A 139 13.60 27.58 5.91
CA GLU A 139 14.19 28.88 5.60
C GLU A 139 13.46 30.03 6.29
N HIS A 140 12.14 29.90 6.46
CA HIS A 140 11.26 30.95 6.95
C HIS A 140 10.72 30.72 8.37
N ALA A 141 11.21 29.71 9.10
CA ALA A 141 10.81 29.39 10.46
C ALA A 141 10.91 30.64 11.38
N GLY A 142 9.87 30.87 12.19
CA GLY A 142 9.79 32.02 13.09
C GLY A 142 9.44 33.35 12.43
N THR A 143 9.18 33.38 11.13
CA THR A 143 8.70 34.58 10.41
C THR A 143 7.21 34.46 10.06
N PRO A 144 6.50 35.58 9.85
CA PRO A 144 5.11 35.54 9.35
C PRO A 144 4.96 34.82 8.00
N MET A 145 6.04 34.72 7.21
CA MET A 145 6.04 34.03 5.92
C MET A 145 5.71 32.54 6.07
N ALA A 146 6.09 31.91 7.17
CA ALA A 146 5.79 30.49 7.42
C ALA A 146 4.28 30.18 7.46
N GLY A 147 3.47 31.12 7.97
CA GLY A 147 2.01 31.00 7.96
C GLY A 147 1.46 30.98 6.53
N TYR A 148 1.89 31.92 5.69
CA TYR A 148 1.45 31.99 4.29
C TYR A 148 1.88 30.75 3.48
N ILE A 149 3.12 30.28 3.68
CA ILE A 149 3.63 29.05 3.05
C ILE A 149 2.76 27.85 3.46
N ALA A 150 2.41 27.74 4.74
CA ALA A 150 1.60 26.64 5.24
C ALA A 150 0.15 26.67 4.71
N GLU A 151 -0.48 27.85 4.65
CA GLU A 151 -1.82 28.02 4.09
C GLU A 151 -1.87 27.63 2.60
N GLU A 152 -0.93 28.12 1.79
CA GLU A 152 -0.86 27.80 0.37
C GLU A 152 -0.64 26.30 0.13
N ALA A 153 0.29 25.70 0.87
CA ALA A 153 0.56 24.26 0.80
C ALA A 153 -0.67 23.44 1.19
N CYS A 154 -1.37 23.86 2.25
CA CYS A 154 -2.58 23.20 2.74
C CYS A 154 -3.67 23.15 1.66
N ASP A 155 -3.95 24.27 0.99
CA ASP A 155 -4.95 24.32 -0.08
C ASP A 155 -4.58 23.43 -1.27
N ARG A 156 -3.30 23.48 -1.71
CA ARG A 156 -2.78 22.61 -2.77
C ARG A 156 -2.94 21.13 -2.41
N LEU A 157 -2.54 20.74 -1.20
CA LEU A 157 -2.59 19.36 -0.73
C LEU A 157 -4.02 18.85 -0.55
N LYS A 158 -4.95 19.67 -0.07
CA LYS A 158 -6.38 19.31 0.02
C LYS A 158 -6.97 19.00 -1.35
N HIS A 159 -6.66 19.83 -2.36
CA HIS A 159 -7.11 19.58 -3.73
C HIS A 159 -6.53 18.28 -4.28
N LEU A 160 -5.25 18.01 -4.04
CA LEU A 160 -4.61 16.76 -4.47
C LEU A 160 -5.13 15.54 -3.72
N ALA A 161 -5.36 15.63 -2.41
CA ALA A 161 -5.94 14.57 -1.61
C ALA A 161 -7.36 14.22 -2.09
N ALA A 162 -8.17 15.23 -2.42
CA ALA A 162 -9.49 15.03 -3.00
C ALA A 162 -9.44 14.33 -4.36
N ARG A 163 -8.53 14.74 -5.26
CA ARG A 163 -8.30 14.06 -6.55
C ARG A 163 -7.85 12.61 -6.36
N THR A 164 -6.95 12.37 -5.40
CA THR A 164 -6.43 11.03 -5.09
C THR A 164 -7.53 10.14 -4.56
N SER A 165 -8.36 10.64 -3.63
CA SER A 165 -9.54 9.94 -3.14
C SER A 165 -10.52 9.61 -4.28
N GLY A 166 -10.68 10.51 -5.24
CA GLY A 166 -11.44 10.26 -6.47
C GLY A 166 -10.91 9.07 -7.27
N VAL A 167 -9.60 8.97 -7.49
CA VAL A 167 -8.97 7.82 -8.18
C VAL A 167 -9.14 6.53 -7.38
N MET A 168 -9.01 6.59 -6.06
CA MET A 168 -9.14 5.42 -5.18
C MET A 168 -10.55 4.83 -5.20
N ASN A 169 -11.57 5.69 -5.32
CA ASN A 169 -12.99 5.32 -5.35
C ASN A 169 -13.57 5.20 -6.77
N ALA A 170 -12.78 5.46 -7.81
CA ALA A 170 -13.27 5.41 -9.19
C ALA A 170 -13.52 3.95 -9.61
N VAL A 171 -14.54 3.77 -10.45
CA VAL A 171 -14.71 2.51 -11.20
C VAL A 171 -13.50 2.37 -12.12
N ALA A 172 -12.93 1.17 -12.23
CA ALA A 172 -11.85 0.92 -13.18
C ALA A 172 -12.41 1.06 -14.61
N GLN A 173 -12.41 2.29 -15.13
CA GLN A 173 -12.54 2.50 -16.56
C GLN A 173 -11.21 2.06 -17.15
N ASP A 174 -11.23 0.97 -17.90
CA ASP A 174 -10.16 0.64 -18.82
C ASP A 174 -10.01 1.87 -19.72
N ASP A 175 -8.91 2.61 -19.54
CA ASP A 175 -8.45 3.55 -20.55
C ASP A 175 -8.09 2.66 -21.74
N ASP A 176 -9.08 2.40 -22.61
CA ASP A 176 -8.86 1.95 -23.96
C ASP A 176 -7.94 3.00 -24.61
N ASP A 177 -6.64 2.76 -24.54
CA ASP A 177 -5.62 3.40 -25.38
C ASP A 177 -5.79 2.89 -26.84
N GLY A 178 -7.03 2.93 -27.32
CA GLY A 178 -7.50 2.63 -28.66
C GLY A 178 -7.77 3.94 -29.40
N GLU A 179 -6.75 4.39 -30.11
CA GLU A 179 -6.89 5.21 -31.32
C GLU A 179 -7.57 6.58 -31.12
N GLY A 180 -6.77 7.55 -30.68
CA GLY A 180 -7.04 8.97 -30.90
C GLY A 180 -6.99 9.32 -32.38
N ALA A 181 -8.00 8.91 -33.15
CA ALA A 181 -8.42 9.66 -34.32
C ALA A 181 -9.03 10.97 -33.80
N SER A 182 -8.17 11.97 -33.65
CA SER A 182 -8.53 13.29 -33.16
C SER A 182 -9.74 13.80 -33.94
N THR A 183 -10.75 14.30 -33.23
CA THR A 183 -11.89 15.04 -33.78
C THR A 183 -11.46 16.17 -34.74
N GLN A 184 -10.19 16.56 -34.75
CA GLN A 184 -9.58 17.48 -35.70
C GLN A 184 -9.44 16.90 -37.13
N ASP A 185 -9.13 15.62 -37.29
CA ASP A 185 -8.93 14.99 -38.61
C ASP A 185 -10.26 14.88 -39.38
N ALA A 186 -11.37 14.74 -38.66
CA ALA A 186 -12.72 14.71 -39.25
C ALA A 186 -13.20 16.09 -39.72
N ILE A 187 -12.68 17.18 -39.14
CA ILE A 187 -13.07 18.56 -39.49
C ILE A 187 -12.35 19.02 -40.77
N ASP A 188 -11.07 18.69 -40.95
CA ASP A 188 -10.32 19.08 -42.15
C ASP A 188 -10.79 18.35 -43.43
N ALA A 189 -11.31 17.12 -43.28
CA ALA A 189 -11.91 16.38 -44.39
C ALA A 189 -13.22 17.01 -44.91
N LEU A 190 -13.89 17.83 -44.10
CA LEU A 190 -15.17 18.46 -44.44
C LEU A 190 -15.00 19.82 -45.13
N MET A 191 -13.80 20.40 -45.08
CA MET A 191 -13.45 21.69 -45.70
C MET A 191 -12.77 21.55 -47.07
N THR A 192 -12.42 20.33 -47.50
CA THR A 192 -11.63 20.07 -48.72
C THR A 192 -12.44 19.39 -49.85
N ARG A 193 -13.77 19.51 -49.84
CA ARG A 193 -14.66 18.98 -50.89
C ARG A 193 -15.44 20.10 -51.56
#